data_AF-D8LQ33-F1
#
_entry.id   AF-D8LQ33-F1
#
_cell.length_a   1.000
_cell.length_b   1.000
_cell.length_c   1.000
_cell.angle_alpha   90.00
_cell.angle_beta   90.00
_cell.angle_gamma   90.00
#
_symmetry.space_group_name_H-M   'P 1'
#
loop_
_entity.id
_entity.type
_entity.pdbx_description
1 polymer ?
#
loop_
_entity_poly.entity_id
_entity_poly.type
_entity_poly.pdbx_seq_one_letter_code
_entity_poly.pdbx_strand_id
1 'polypeptide(L)'
;MRWLSVFLHVVGIGMIPAERVLVWEDNFDGNSLDEAVWALNTGNGCDQGDGLCGWGNNEQQTYTEDNHQVQDGLLWITRSLH
;
A
#
# COMPACT_ATOMS: atom_id res chain seq x y z
N MET A 1 -14.87 -1.19 -60.89
CA MET A 1 -13.82 -2.06 -60.29
C MET A 1 -13.06 -1.26 -59.26
N ARG A 2 -12.63 -1.90 -58.18
CA ARG A 2 -12.30 -1.29 -56.89
C ARG A 2 -10.92 -0.59 -56.83
N TRP A 3 -10.90 0.60 -56.20
CA TRP A 3 -9.93 1.13 -55.19
C TRP A 3 -8.49 1.42 -55.70
N LEU A 4 -7.75 2.43 -55.23
CA LEU A 4 -7.36 2.72 -53.85
C LEU A 4 -7.11 4.24 -53.66
N SER A 5 -7.73 4.83 -52.63
CA SER A 5 -7.20 6.03 -51.96
C SER A 5 -6.26 5.57 -50.86
N VAL A 6 -4.98 5.93 -50.97
CA VAL A 6 -4.00 5.72 -49.90
C VAL A 6 -4.22 6.79 -48.84
N PHE A 7 -4.91 6.44 -47.75
CA PHE A 7 -4.95 7.25 -46.55
C PHE A 7 -3.69 6.98 -45.73
N LEU A 8 -2.74 7.92 -45.76
CA LEU A 8 -1.62 7.97 -44.81
C LEU A 8 -2.18 8.18 -43.41
N HIS A 9 -2.30 7.11 -42.64
CA HIS A 9 -2.56 7.21 -41.20
C HIS A 9 -1.25 7.62 -40.52
N VAL A 10 -1.15 8.90 -40.19
CA VAL A 10 -0.19 9.34 -39.18
C VAL A 10 -0.68 8.75 -37.86
N VAL A 11 -0.09 7.62 -37.45
CA VAL A 11 -0.27 7.09 -36.11
C VAL A 11 0.49 8.00 -35.17
N GLY A 12 -0.18 9.05 -34.70
CA GLY A 12 0.31 9.86 -33.59
C GLY A 12 0.32 8.97 -32.35
N ILE A 13 1.50 8.54 -31.91
CA ILE A 13 1.71 7.98 -30.57
C ILE A 13 1.59 9.14 -29.60
N GLY A 14 0.38 9.60 -29.33
CA GLY A 14 0.09 10.45 -28.19
C GLY A 14 -0.01 9.57 -26.96
N MET A 15 0.86 9.77 -25.96
CA MET A 15 0.55 9.28 -24.62
C MET A 15 -0.81 9.89 -24.24
N ILE A 16 -1.82 9.05 -24.06
CA ILE A 16 -3.08 9.51 -23.47
C ILE A 16 -2.74 9.87 -22.02
N PRO A 17 -2.92 11.12 -21.58
CA PRO A 17 -2.76 11.45 -20.18
C PRO A 17 -3.82 10.65 -19.41
N ALA A 18 -3.38 9.72 -18.57
CA ALA A 18 -4.27 9.00 -17.67
C ALA A 18 -4.72 10.00 -16.60
N GLU A 19 -6.00 10.38 -16.63
CA GLU A 19 -6.62 11.14 -15.55
C GLU A 19 -6.70 10.25 -14.31
N ARG A 20 -6.10 10.70 -13.20
CA ARG A 20 -6.18 9.99 -11.92
C ARG A 20 -7.33 10.56 -11.11
N VAL A 21 -8.18 9.68 -10.61
CA VAL A 21 -9.25 10.00 -9.67
C VAL A 21 -8.89 9.36 -8.32
N LEU A 22 -9.05 10.11 -7.24
CA LEU A 22 -8.94 9.57 -5.90
C LEU A 22 -10.09 8.57 -5.66
N VAL A 23 -9.75 7.32 -5.38
CA VAL A 23 -10.73 6.25 -5.13
C VAL A 23 -10.77 5.78 -3.69
N TRP A 24 -9.71 6.05 -2.92
CA TRP A 24 -9.59 5.69 -1.52
C TRP A 24 -8.47 6.50 -0.86
N GLU A 25 -8.70 6.90 0.38
CA GLU A 25 -7.72 7.48 1.30
C GLU A 25 -8.12 7.19 2.75
N ASP A 26 -7.15 7.26 3.65
CA ASP A 26 -7.37 7.35 5.08
C ASP A 26 -6.57 8.55 5.59
N ASN A 27 -7.27 9.56 6.10
CA ASN A 27 -6.69 10.80 6.60
C ASN A 27 -6.34 10.73 8.10
N PHE A 28 -6.67 9.62 8.77
CA PHE A 28 -6.41 9.44 10.20
C PHE A 28 -7.00 10.55 11.10
N ASP A 29 -8.16 11.08 10.73
CA ASP A 29 -8.85 12.17 11.45
C ASP A 29 -9.40 11.74 12.83
N GLY A 30 -9.46 10.43 13.09
CA GLY A 30 -9.92 9.87 14.36
C GLY A 30 -8.85 9.82 15.44
N ASN A 31 -9.06 8.95 16.43
CA ASN A 31 -8.14 8.70 17.54
C ASN A 31 -7.64 7.25 17.60
N SER A 32 -8.03 6.43 16.61
CA SER A 32 -7.67 5.02 16.48
C SER A 32 -7.72 4.61 15.01
N LEU A 33 -7.12 3.49 14.67
CA LEU A 33 -7.26 2.88 13.34
C LEU A 33 -8.69 2.35 13.15
N ASP A 34 -9.17 2.37 11.91
CA ASP A 34 -10.39 1.66 11.51
C ASP A 34 -10.06 0.18 11.28
N GLU A 35 -10.52 -0.69 12.18
CA GLU A 35 -10.29 -2.15 12.10
C GLU A 35 -11.03 -2.83 10.93
N ALA A 36 -11.94 -2.13 10.26
CA ALA A 36 -12.52 -2.63 9.00
C ALA A 36 -11.55 -2.47 7.80
N VAL A 37 -10.54 -1.63 7.96
CA VAL A 37 -9.56 -1.26 6.92
C VAL A 37 -8.17 -1.81 7.26
N TRP A 38 -7.75 -1.67 8.51
CA TRP A 38 -6.41 -2.00 8.98
C TRP A 38 -6.43 -3.23 9.88
N ALA A 39 -5.45 -4.12 9.67
CA ALA A 39 -5.20 -5.26 10.53
C ALA A 39 -3.81 -5.13 11.18
N LEU A 40 -3.71 -5.47 12.46
CA LEU A 40 -2.46 -5.48 13.20
C LEU A 40 -1.88 -6.89 13.19
N ASN A 41 -0.67 -7.02 12.65
CA ASN A 41 0.10 -8.26 12.79
C ASN A 41 0.96 -8.16 14.05
N THR A 42 1.11 -9.27 14.75
CA THR A 42 1.92 -9.36 15.97
C THR A 42 2.99 -10.45 15.83
N GLY A 43 4.04 -10.36 16.65
CA GLY A 43 5.12 -11.33 16.63
C GLY A 43 6.21 -11.04 15.59
N ASN A 44 7.03 -12.06 15.34
CA ASN A 44 8.18 -12.01 14.43
C ASN A 44 7.98 -12.88 13.16
N GLY A 45 6.75 -13.30 12.88
CA GLY A 45 6.39 -14.12 11.72
C GLY A 45 6.57 -15.64 11.90
N CYS A 46 7.15 -16.11 13.02
CA CYS A 46 7.33 -17.55 13.25
C CYS A 46 6.00 -18.32 13.40
N ASP A 47 4.96 -17.66 13.91
CA ASP A 47 3.61 -18.20 14.03
C ASP A 47 2.96 -18.52 12.67
N GLN A 48 3.43 -17.86 11.61
CA GLN A 48 3.02 -18.11 10.24
C GLN A 48 3.78 -19.29 9.60
N GLY A 49 4.86 -19.77 10.23
CA GLY A 49 5.65 -20.92 9.83
C GLY A 49 7.15 -20.73 10.07
N ASP A 50 7.88 -21.82 10.33
CA ASP A 50 9.31 -21.78 10.69
C ASP A 50 10.20 -21.05 9.66
N GLY A 51 9.84 -21.10 8.37
CA GLY A 51 10.55 -20.40 7.30
C GLY A 51 10.29 -18.89 7.22
N LEU A 52 9.34 -18.39 8.01
CA LEU A 52 8.94 -16.98 8.07
C LEU A 52 9.36 -16.30 9.37
N CYS A 53 10.06 -17.01 10.26
CA CYS A 53 10.74 -16.37 11.39
C CYS A 53 11.61 -15.19 10.93
N GLY A 54 11.46 -14.04 11.59
CA GLY A 54 12.04 -12.78 11.12
C GLY A 54 11.40 -12.26 9.83
N TRP A 55 10.08 -12.51 9.67
CA TRP A 55 9.26 -12.18 8.50
C TRP A 55 9.84 -12.59 7.14
N GLY A 56 10.66 -13.65 7.13
CA GLY A 56 11.37 -14.14 5.93
C GLY A 56 12.58 -13.30 5.52
N ASN A 57 12.90 -12.23 6.25
CA ASN A 57 13.95 -11.27 5.94
C ASN A 57 14.99 -11.10 7.07
N ASN A 58 15.00 -12.00 8.06
CA ASN A 58 15.82 -11.87 9.28
C ASN A 58 15.59 -10.55 10.03
N GLU A 59 14.34 -10.09 10.02
CA GLU A 59 13.90 -8.92 10.77
C GLU A 59 14.08 -9.14 12.28
N GLN A 60 14.65 -8.16 12.98
CA GLN A 60 14.90 -8.23 14.42
C GLN A 60 13.72 -7.72 15.24
N GLN A 61 12.83 -6.95 14.62
CA GLN A 61 11.64 -6.43 15.26
C GLN A 61 10.65 -7.56 15.59
N THR A 62 9.89 -7.32 16.64
CA THR A 62 8.67 -8.07 16.94
C THR A 62 7.53 -7.05 16.87
N TYR A 63 6.57 -7.26 15.97
CA TYR A 63 5.42 -6.37 15.87
C TYR A 63 4.49 -6.56 17.07
N THR A 64 3.89 -5.47 17.53
CA THR A 64 3.00 -5.45 18.69
C THR A 64 1.79 -4.58 18.39
N GLU A 65 0.72 -4.77 19.18
CA GLU A 65 -0.47 -3.93 19.11
C GLU A 65 -0.22 -2.52 19.65
N ASP A 66 0.80 -2.33 20.49
CA ASP A 66 1.04 -1.06 21.20
C ASP A 66 1.95 -0.09 20.44
N ASN A 67 2.50 -0.50 19.31
CA ASN A 67 3.50 0.28 18.57
C ASN A 67 2.90 1.27 17.56
N HIS A 68 1.61 1.60 17.68
CA HIS A 68 0.95 2.57 16.83
C HIS A 68 0.08 3.54 17.64
N GLN A 69 -0.08 4.75 17.09
CA GLN A 69 -0.97 5.75 17.65
C GLN A 69 -1.53 6.61 16.51
N VAL A 70 -2.83 6.90 16.54
CA VAL A 70 -3.42 7.92 15.65
C VAL A 70 -3.58 9.21 16.44
N GLN A 71 -2.89 10.27 16.00
CA GLN A 71 -2.93 11.57 16.65
C GLN A 71 -2.54 12.67 15.66
N ASP A 72 -3.22 13.83 15.77
CA ASP A 72 -2.95 15.04 14.99
C ASP A 72 -3.06 14.84 13.47
N GLY A 73 -4.02 14.02 13.03
CA GLY A 73 -4.22 13.69 11.61
C GLY A 73 -3.15 12.78 11.02
N LEU A 74 -2.42 12.04 11.86
CA LEU A 74 -1.31 11.18 11.47
C LEU A 74 -1.40 9.82 12.15
N LEU A 75 -1.03 8.77 11.41
CA LEU A 75 -0.65 7.49 11.97
C LEU A 75 0.83 7.50 12.34
N TRP A 76 1.10 7.38 13.64
CA TRP A 76 2.44 7.19 14.20
C TRP A 76 2.71 5.70 14.33
N ILE A 77 3.80 5.22 13.73
CA ILE A 77 4.34 3.88 13.97
C ILE A 77 5.68 4.05 14.66
N THR A 78 5.81 3.45 15.82
CA THR A 78 7.00 3.58 16.66
C THR A 78 7.63 2.22 16.88
N ARG A 79 8.93 2.22 17.16
CA ARG A 79 9.62 1.03 17.65
C ARG A 79 9.70 1.13 19.17
N SER A 80 9.34 0.06 19.86
CA SER A 80 9.72 -0.12 21.27
C SER A 80 11.23 -0.33 21.35
N LEU A 81 11.93 0.51 22.11
CA LEU A 81 13.29 0.24 22.54
C LEU A 81 13.22 -0.82 23.65
N HIS A 82 13.53 -2.07 23.32
CA HIS A 82 14.05 -3.04 24.27
C HIS A 82 15.57 -3.08 24.14
#